data_AF-A0A6N8E8T6-F1
#
_entry.id   AF-A0A6N8E8T6-F1
#
_cell.length_a   1.000
_cell.length_b   1.000
_cell.length_c   1.000
_cell.angle_alpha   90.00
_cell.angle_beta   90.00
_cell.angle_gamma   90.00
#
_symmetry.space_group_name_H-M   'P 1'
#
loop_
_entity.id
_entity.type
_entity.pdbx_description
1 polymer ?
#
loop_
_entity_poly.entity_id
_entity_poly.type
_entity_poly.pdbx_seq_one_letter_code
_entity_poly.pdbx_strand_id
1 'polypeptide(L)'
;MFKHFKDSPESRLFEEQIYAQVVGELAQGMRRDGLWAKALAESDAKEEKAKSLYIKYRVQSIKDEIAISEKIKKIEKERQANKAEIEKRIEQKEAQAKKDADSPIFDAPMTAVKETLIKYRLLFVNTESALFHKHFVFSGYVMSVSRSIQWPVRPISATCRSSYH
;
A
#
# COMPACT_ATOMS: atom_id res chain seq x y z
N MET A 1 18.95 46.61 -8.54
CA MET A 1 18.40 45.26 -8.78
C MET A 1 18.78 44.38 -7.60
N PHE A 2 17.95 44.36 -6.55
CA PHE A 2 18.23 43.59 -5.33
C PHE A 2 17.38 42.32 -5.36
N LYS A 3 17.99 41.21 -5.76
CA LYS A 3 17.40 39.87 -5.56
C LYS A 3 17.93 39.36 -4.21
N HIS A 4 17.04 38.75 -3.43
CA HIS A 4 17.28 38.08 -2.14
C HIS A 4 17.13 38.96 -0.89
N PHE A 5 15.88 39.11 -0.42
CA PHE A 5 15.58 39.39 0.97
C PHE A 5 14.62 38.31 1.47
N LYS A 6 15.14 37.09 1.63
CA LYS A 6 14.36 35.97 2.20
C LYS A 6 15.12 35.28 3.32
N ASP A 7 15.97 36.04 4.00
CA ASP A 7 16.67 35.57 5.19
C ASP A 7 15.93 36.11 6.41
N SER A 8 15.07 35.26 6.99
CA SER A 8 14.49 35.54 8.31
C SER A 8 15.63 35.80 9.31
N PRO A 9 15.46 36.65 10.33
CA PRO A 9 16.43 36.75 11.42
C PRO A 9 16.84 35.38 11.98
N GLU A 10 15.88 34.45 12.05
CA GLU A 10 16.10 33.07 12.48
C GLU A 10 17.01 32.27 11.53
N SER A 11 16.87 32.45 10.21
CA SER A 11 17.71 31.72 9.24
C SER A 11 19.17 32.17 9.28
N ARG A 12 19.40 33.47 9.56
CA ARG A 12 20.76 34.02 9.73
C ARG A 12 21.45 33.46 10.98
N LEU A 13 20.74 33.44 12.11
CA LEU A 13 21.25 32.86 13.35
C LEU A 13 21.52 31.36 13.21
N PHE A 14 20.62 30.65 12.55
CA PHE A 14 20.77 29.22 12.30
C PHE A 14 21.97 28.91 11.40
N GLU A 15 22.17 29.70 10.35
CA GLU A 15 23.34 29.58 9.48
C GLU A 15 24.65 29.82 10.25
N GLU A 16 24.71 30.89 11.05
CA GLU A 16 25.85 31.19 11.91
C GLU A 16 26.18 30.03 12.86
N GLN A 17 25.17 29.41 13.47
CA GLN A 17 25.34 28.23 14.33
C GLN A 17 25.95 27.04 13.58
N ILE A 18 25.51 26.77 12.34
CA ILE A 18 26.08 25.71 11.52
C ILE A 18 27.55 26.00 11.21
N TYR A 19 27.88 27.25 10.84
CA TYR A 19 29.27 27.63 10.60
C TYR A 19 30.13 27.45 11.86
N ALA A 20 29.65 27.89 13.03
CA ALA A 20 30.36 27.72 14.29
C ALA A 20 30.60 26.22 14.62
N GLN A 21 29.60 25.37 14.40
CA GLN A 21 29.74 23.93 14.58
C GLN A 21 30.84 23.35 13.68
N VAL A 22 30.85 23.70 12.40
CA VAL A 22 31.84 23.18 11.43
C VAL A 22 33.26 23.63 11.77
N VAL A 23 33.41 24.88 12.23
CA VAL A 23 34.72 25.37 12.70
C VAL A 23 35.17 24.60 13.95
N GLY A 24 34.24 24.31 14.88
CA GLY A 24 34.50 23.46 16.04
C GLY A 24 34.94 22.04 15.64
N GLU A 25 34.25 21.42 14.68
CA GLU A 25 34.60 20.10 14.10
C GLU A 25 36.04 20.11 13.56
N LEU A 26 36.40 21.13 12.78
CA LEU A 26 37.76 21.29 12.23
C LEU A 26 38.82 21.51 13.31
N ALA A 27 38.53 22.33 14.33
CA ALA A 27 39.46 22.60 15.43
C ALA A 27 39.74 21.34 16.26
N GLN A 28 38.75 20.45 16.38
CA GLN A 28 38.87 19.16 17.06
C GLN A 28 39.50 18.06 16.17
N GLY A 29 39.78 18.35 14.90
CA GLY A 29 40.27 17.36 13.93
C GLY A 29 39.23 16.33 13.50
N MET A 30 37.95 16.50 13.89
CA MET A 30 36.86 15.64 13.46
C MET A 30 36.36 16.10 12.10
N ARG A 31 36.72 15.39 11.03
CA ARG A 31 36.31 15.72 9.66
C ARG A 31 35.88 14.49 8.88
N ARG A 32 35.04 14.70 7.87
CA ARG A 32 34.70 13.65 6.90
C ARG A 32 35.75 13.60 5.81
N ASP A 33 36.57 12.56 5.80
CA ASP A 33 37.71 12.42 4.89
C ASP A 33 37.31 12.49 3.41
N GLY A 34 36.16 11.92 3.02
CA GLY A 34 35.67 12.01 1.64
C GLY A 34 35.36 13.45 1.21
N LEU A 35 34.77 14.26 2.10
CA LEU A 35 34.46 15.67 1.82
C LEU A 35 35.73 16.53 1.83
N TRP A 36 36.67 16.18 2.72
CA TRP A 36 37.99 16.79 2.78
C TRP A 36 38.82 16.53 1.52
N ALA A 37 38.83 15.28 1.03
CA ALA A 37 39.50 14.91 -0.22
C ALA A 37 38.92 15.68 -1.42
N LYS A 38 37.59 15.84 -1.48
CA LYS A 38 36.93 16.69 -2.49
C LYS A 38 37.42 18.14 -2.42
N ALA A 39 37.47 18.71 -1.22
CA ALA A 39 37.94 20.08 -1.02
C ALA A 39 39.42 20.23 -1.41
N LEU A 40 40.27 19.24 -1.10
CA LEU A 40 41.67 19.24 -1.51
C LEU A 40 41.83 19.18 -3.03
N ALA A 41 41.10 18.29 -3.70
CA ALA A 41 41.14 18.11 -5.15
C ALA A 41 40.79 19.41 -5.90
N GLU A 42 39.83 20.18 -5.38
CA GLU A 42 39.42 21.46 -5.99
C GLU A 42 40.27 22.66 -5.57
N SER A 43 41.12 22.50 -4.56
CA SER A 43 41.98 23.56 -4.02
C SER A 43 43.41 23.59 -4.58
N ASP A 44 43.71 22.76 -5.59
CA ASP A 44 45.08 22.51 -6.08
C ASP A 44 46.02 22.07 -4.94
N ALA A 45 45.53 21.24 -4.00
CA ALA A 45 46.24 20.81 -2.80
C ALA A 45 46.70 21.94 -1.85
N LYS A 46 46.15 23.15 -1.97
CA LYS A 46 46.43 24.25 -1.04
C LYS A 46 45.54 24.16 0.18
N GLU A 47 46.13 23.81 1.34
CA GLU A 47 45.36 23.55 2.57
C GLU A 47 44.45 24.70 3.01
N GLU A 48 44.88 25.96 2.89
CA GLU A 48 44.06 27.11 3.29
C GLU A 48 42.80 27.23 2.44
N LYS A 49 42.94 27.03 1.12
CA LYS A 49 41.82 27.00 0.19
C LYS A 49 40.93 25.79 0.46
N ALA A 50 41.53 24.62 0.71
CA ALA A 50 40.81 23.39 1.05
C ALA A 50 39.96 23.57 2.31
N LYS A 51 40.47 24.21 3.36
CA LYS A 51 39.71 24.53 4.59
C LYS A 51 38.48 25.38 4.27
N SER A 52 38.64 26.42 3.45
CA SER A 52 37.52 27.28 3.05
C SER A 52 36.44 26.53 2.25
N LEU A 53 36.85 25.63 1.34
CA LEU A 53 35.95 24.81 0.54
C LEU A 53 35.26 23.73 1.38
N TYR A 54 35.99 23.09 2.28
CA TYR A 54 35.45 22.11 3.21
C TYR A 54 34.34 22.70 4.07
N ILE A 55 34.54 23.91 4.62
CA ILE A 55 33.51 24.58 5.42
C ILE A 55 32.22 24.75 4.59
N LYS A 56 32.33 25.22 3.35
CA LYS A 56 31.17 25.36 2.45
C LYS A 56 30.47 24.04 2.19
N TYR A 57 31.22 22.99 1.87
CA TYR A 57 30.66 21.66 1.62
C TYR A 57 30.01 21.05 2.85
N ARG A 58 30.61 21.25 4.02
CA ARG A 58 30.08 20.73 5.25
C ARG A 58 28.78 21.42 5.66
N VAL A 59 28.72 22.75 5.52
CA VAL A 59 27.48 23.52 5.76
C VAL A 59 26.36 23.02 4.85
N GLN A 60 26.63 22.81 3.56
CA GLN A 60 25.64 22.26 2.64
C GLN A 60 25.21 20.85 3.03
N SER A 61 26.17 19.98 3.37
CA SER A 61 25.89 18.61 3.84
C SER A 61 24.99 18.59 5.08
N ILE A 62 25.19 19.50 6.04
CA ILE A 62 24.35 19.59 7.24
C ILE A 62 22.93 20.04 6.86
N LYS A 63 22.79 21.05 5.98
CA LYS A 63 21.48 21.49 5.48
C LYS A 63 20.74 20.34 4.78
N ASP A 64 21.44 19.54 3.98
CA ASP A 64 20.87 18.40 3.27
C ASP A 64 20.47 17.26 4.25
N GLU A 65 21.29 16.97 5.26
CA GLU A 65 20.99 15.99 6.31
C GLU A 65 19.70 16.36 7.07
N ILE A 66 19.53 17.65 7.40
CA ILE A 66 18.32 18.16 8.07
C ILE A 66 17.10 17.99 7.16
N ALA A 67 17.21 18.41 5.90
CA ALA A 67 16.11 18.28 4.94
C ALA A 67 15.70 16.81 4.70
N ILE A 68 16.67 15.88 4.66
CA ILE A 68 16.40 14.44 4.56
C ILE A 68 15.71 13.94 5.83
N SER A 69 16.19 14.34 7.01
CA SER A 69 15.60 13.93 8.28
C SER A 69 14.13 14.37 8.41
N GLU A 70 13.79 15.57 7.93
CA GLU A 70 12.42 16.07 7.91
C GLU A 70 11.53 15.28 6.96
N LYS A 71 12.04 14.92 5.78
CA LYS A 71 11.32 14.08 4.81
C LYS A 71 11.04 12.70 5.38
N ILE A 72 12.03 12.07 6.02
CA ILE A 72 11.87 10.76 6.66
C ILE A 72 10.80 10.83 7.76
N LYS A 73 10.85 11.86 8.63
CA LYS A 73 9.85 12.07 9.68
C LYS A 73 8.43 12.23 9.11
N LYS A 74 8.26 12.91 7.98
CA LYS A 74 6.96 13.05 7.32
C LYS A 74 6.44 11.71 6.79
N ILE A 75 7.29 10.98 6.06
CA ILE A 75 6.95 9.66 5.51
C ILE A 75 6.58 8.69 6.63
N GLU A 76 7.29 8.73 7.75
CA GLU A 76 7.02 7.86 8.89
C GLU A 76 5.68 8.17 9.57
N LYS A 77 5.35 9.46 9.73
CA LYS A 77 4.03 9.90 10.22
C LYS A 77 2.91 9.45 9.30
N GLU A 78 3.09 9.59 7.99
CA GLU A 78 2.10 9.13 6.98
C GLU A 78 1.92 7.61 7.05
N ARG A 79 3.01 6.84 7.16
CA ARG A 79 2.95 5.39 7.33
C ARG A 79 2.22 4.99 8.62
N GLN A 80 2.47 5.68 9.72
CA GLN A 80 1.77 5.44 10.98
C GLN A 80 0.27 5.76 10.88
N ALA A 81 -0.09 6.88 10.25
CA ALA A 81 -1.48 7.26 10.02
C ALA A 81 -2.21 6.23 9.16
N ASN A 82 -1.59 5.79 8.05
CA ASN A 82 -2.17 4.78 7.16
C ASN A 82 -2.35 3.42 7.86
N LYS A 83 -1.38 3.00 8.68
CA LYS A 83 -1.50 1.76 9.48
C LYS A 83 -2.67 1.84 10.45
N ALA A 84 -2.78 2.93 11.20
CA ALA A 84 -3.88 3.14 12.14
C ALA A 84 -5.24 3.21 11.43
N GLU A 85 -5.30 3.75 10.21
CA GLU A 85 -6.54 3.76 9.42
C GLU A 85 -6.92 2.36 8.93
N ILE A 86 -5.95 1.57 8.48
CA ILE A 86 -6.17 0.18 8.06
C ILE A 86 -6.66 -0.67 9.24
N GLU A 87 -6.03 -0.55 10.41
CA GLU A 87 -6.43 -1.24 11.63
C GLU A 87 -7.88 -0.92 12.00
N LYS A 88 -8.26 0.36 12.04
CA LYS A 88 -9.65 0.77 12.28
C LYS A 88 -10.63 0.21 11.26
N ARG A 89 -10.25 0.15 9.97
CA ARG A 89 -11.10 -0.43 8.91
C ARG A 89 -11.26 -1.94 9.07
N ILE A 90 -10.22 -2.65 9.52
CA ILE A 90 -10.28 -4.09 9.80
C ILE A 90 -11.22 -4.33 10.98
N GLU A 91 -11.04 -3.61 12.09
CA GLU A 91 -11.90 -3.72 13.28
C GLU A 91 -13.38 -3.43 12.96
N GLN A 92 -13.65 -2.41 12.15
CA GLN A 92 -15.02 -2.10 11.71
C GLN A 92 -15.64 -3.22 10.85
N LYS A 93 -14.86 -3.82 9.94
CA LYS A 93 -15.32 -4.94 9.12
C LYS A 93 -15.58 -6.19 9.96
N GLU A 94 -14.72 -6.48 10.93
CA GLU A 94 -14.90 -7.60 11.86
C GLU A 94 -16.12 -7.40 12.77
N ALA A 95 -16.34 -6.18 13.26
CA ALA A 95 -17.53 -5.85 14.04
C ALA A 95 -18.82 -5.95 13.20
N GLN A 96 -18.78 -5.54 11.94
CA GLN A 96 -19.92 -5.67 11.03
C GLN A 96 -20.20 -7.15 10.71
N ALA A 97 -19.18 -7.95 10.44
CA ALA A 97 -19.33 -9.39 10.19
C ALA A 97 -19.95 -10.15 11.38
N LYS A 98 -19.65 -9.74 12.62
CA LYS A 98 -20.30 -10.30 13.82
C LYS A 98 -21.78 -9.94 13.90
N LYS A 99 -22.14 -8.69 13.59
CA LYS A 99 -23.55 -8.24 13.55
C LYS A 99 -24.35 -8.94 12.45
N ASP A 100 -23.72 -9.16 11.30
CA ASP A 100 -24.34 -9.86 10.17
C ASP A 100 -24.50 -11.37 10.47
N ALA A 101 -23.64 -11.95 11.32
CA ALA A 101 -23.74 -13.33 11.79
C ALA A 101 -24.82 -13.54 12.88
N ASP A 102 -25.12 -12.51 13.69
CA ASP A 102 -26.20 -12.53 14.68
C ASP A 102 -27.58 -12.13 14.09
N SER A 103 -27.63 -11.75 12.80
CA SER A 103 -28.88 -11.57 12.06
C SER A 103 -29.52 -12.95 11.81
N PRO A 104 -30.79 -13.18 12.19
CA PRO A 104 -31.45 -14.49 12.07
C PRO A 104 -31.77 -14.81 10.61
N ILE A 105 -30.76 -15.25 9.86
CA ILE A 105 -30.91 -15.78 8.50
C ILE A 105 -30.97 -17.30 8.65
N PHE A 106 -32.20 -17.80 8.83
CA PHE A 106 -32.66 -19.19 8.77
C PHE A 106 -32.85 -19.98 10.09
N ASP A 107 -33.58 -19.41 11.06
CA ASP A 107 -34.39 -20.20 12.02
C ASP A 107 -35.84 -20.37 11.52
N ALA A 108 -36.03 -20.61 10.23
CA ALA A 108 -37.31 -21.17 9.79
C ALA A 108 -37.32 -22.65 10.22
N PRO A 109 -38.22 -23.08 11.11
CA PRO A 109 -38.20 -24.46 11.56
C PRO A 109 -38.50 -25.34 10.35
N MET A 110 -37.63 -26.33 10.13
CA MET A 110 -37.73 -27.40 9.11
C MET A 110 -39.10 -28.11 9.10
N THR A 111 -39.98 -27.81 10.05
CA THR A 111 -41.35 -28.31 10.19
C THR A 111 -42.31 -27.73 9.14
N ALA A 112 -42.20 -26.43 8.79
CA ALA A 112 -43.16 -25.79 7.87
C ALA A 112 -43.01 -26.26 6.41
N VAL A 113 -41.80 -26.65 5.98
CA VAL A 113 -41.52 -27.17 4.63
C VAL A 113 -41.87 -28.66 4.51
N LYS A 114 -41.82 -29.42 5.62
CA LYS A 114 -42.21 -30.83 5.65
C LYS A 114 -43.72 -31.01 5.57
N GLU A 115 -44.50 -30.12 6.18
CA GLU A 115 -45.98 -30.15 6.10
C GLU A 115 -46.50 -29.88 4.69
N THR A 116 -45.88 -28.96 3.95
CA THR A 116 -46.24 -28.71 2.55
C THR A 116 -45.87 -29.89 1.65
N LEU A 117 -44.71 -30.53 1.85
CA LEU A 117 -44.29 -31.71 1.07
C LEU A 117 -45.14 -32.97 1.32
N ILE A 118 -45.61 -33.19 2.55
CA ILE A 118 -46.52 -34.30 2.87
C ILE A 118 -47.88 -34.13 2.17
N LYS A 119 -48.36 -32.89 2.06
CA LYS A 119 -49.63 -32.57 1.38
C LYS A 119 -49.58 -32.86 -0.13
N TYR A 120 -48.47 -32.52 -0.80
CA TYR A 120 -48.27 -32.85 -2.22
C TYR A 120 -47.99 -34.35 -2.46
N ARG A 121 -47.40 -35.05 -1.49
CA ARG A 121 -47.16 -36.51 -1.58
C ARG A 121 -48.44 -37.35 -1.44
N LEU A 122 -49.40 -36.93 -0.61
CA LEU A 122 -50.69 -37.61 -0.46
C LEU A 122 -51.65 -37.38 -1.63
N LEU A 123 -51.50 -36.27 -2.37
CA LEU A 123 -52.30 -36.02 -3.57
C LEU A 123 -51.87 -36.87 -4.78
N PHE A 124 -50.62 -37.36 -4.82
CA PHE A 124 -50.08 -38.09 -5.97
C PHE A 124 -50.42 -39.60 -5.98
N VAL A 125 -50.81 -40.17 -4.83
CA VAL A 125 -51.15 -41.61 -4.73
C VAL A 125 -52.62 -41.89 -5.02
N ASN A 126 -53.49 -40.87 -5.04
CA ASN A 126 -54.95 -41.04 -5.14
C ASN A 126 -55.55 -40.85 -6.55
N THR A 127 -54.76 -40.89 -7.62
CA THR A 127 -55.26 -40.70 -9.01
C THR A 127 -54.87 -41.78 -10.02
N GLU A 128 -54.41 -42.96 -9.59
CA GLU A 128 -54.17 -44.11 -10.49
C GLU A 128 -55.33 -45.13 -10.51
N SER A 129 -56.57 -44.66 -10.55
CA SER A 129 -57.74 -45.53 -10.82
C SER A 129 -58.73 -44.95 -11.83
N ALA A 130 -58.25 -44.14 -12.79
CA ALA A 130 -59.08 -43.82 -13.95
C ALA A 130 -58.24 -43.46 -15.21
N LEU A 131 -58.36 -44.35 -16.21
CA LEU A 131 -58.31 -44.03 -17.65
C LEU A 131 -56.93 -44.04 -18.35
N PHE A 132 -56.47 -45.27 -18.58
CA PHE A 132 -56.24 -45.86 -19.90
C PHE A 132 -56.36 -44.94 -21.15
N HIS A 133 -55.28 -44.97 -21.96
CA HIS A 133 -55.25 -44.85 -23.43
C HIS A 133 -55.37 -43.45 -24.08
N LYS A 134 -54.24 -42.90 -24.57
CA LYS A 134 -53.86 -42.94 -26.01
C LYS A 134 -52.67 -42.03 -26.37
N HIS A 135 -51.73 -42.65 -27.08
CA HIS A 135 -50.79 -42.10 -28.07
C HIS A 135 -49.63 -41.18 -27.63
N PHE A 136 -48.52 -41.87 -27.39
CA PHE A 136 -47.17 -41.56 -27.85
C PHE A 136 -47.14 -40.94 -29.28
N VAL A 137 -46.69 -39.70 -29.43
CA VAL A 137 -45.90 -39.21 -30.58
C VAL A 137 -44.87 -38.19 -30.10
N PHE A 138 -43.62 -38.52 -30.36
CA PHE A 138 -42.39 -37.77 -30.16
C PHE A 138 -42.23 -36.68 -31.23
N SER A 139 -41.93 -35.43 -30.86
CA SER A 139 -41.26 -34.42 -31.70
C SER A 139 -40.85 -33.27 -30.76
N GLY A 140 -39.59 -32.98 -30.48
CA GLY A 140 -38.47 -32.89 -31.40
C GLY A 140 -38.09 -31.42 -31.54
N TYR A 141 -37.54 -30.79 -30.49
CA TYR A 141 -36.76 -29.56 -30.68
C TYR A 141 -35.74 -29.32 -29.57
N VAL A 142 -34.48 -29.39 -29.97
CA VAL A 142 -33.27 -29.05 -29.23
C VAL A 142 -33.01 -27.56 -29.40
N MET A 143 -32.79 -26.83 -28.30
CA MET A 143 -31.88 -25.69 -28.33
C MET A 143 -31.05 -25.63 -27.05
N SER A 144 -29.82 -26.10 -27.21
CA SER A 144 -28.68 -25.84 -26.35
C SER A 144 -28.24 -24.39 -26.54
N VAL A 145 -28.20 -23.61 -25.45
CA VAL A 145 -27.39 -22.38 -25.39
C VAL A 145 -26.29 -22.62 -24.37
N SER A 146 -25.19 -23.16 -24.88
CA SER A 146 -23.88 -23.12 -24.21
C SER A 146 -23.44 -21.67 -24.06
N ARG A 147 -23.21 -21.22 -22.82
CA ARG A 147 -22.38 -20.03 -22.58
C ARG A 147 -21.31 -20.37 -21.54
N SER A 148 -20.21 -20.89 -22.08
CA SER A 148 -18.91 -21.02 -21.44
C SER A 148 -18.38 -19.63 -21.05
N ILE A 149 -18.24 -19.37 -19.75
CA ILE A 149 -17.50 -18.23 -19.22
C ILE A 149 -16.18 -18.79 -18.67
N GLN A 150 -15.18 -18.83 -19.54
CA GLN A 150 -13.79 -19.10 -19.20
C GLN A 150 -13.23 -17.86 -18.49
N TRP A 151 -12.83 -18.00 -17.22
CA TRP A 151 -12.13 -16.95 -16.48
C TRP A 151 -10.70 -16.75 -17.03
N PRO A 152 -10.20 -15.51 -17.18
CA PRO A 152 -8.81 -15.28 -17.52
C PRO A 152 -7.92 -15.44 -16.28
N VAL A 153 -7.19 -16.55 -16.20
CA VAL A 153 -6.08 -16.72 -15.26
C VAL A 153 -4.89 -15.95 -15.84
N ARG A 154 -4.49 -14.86 -15.18
CA ARG A 154 -3.25 -14.14 -15.50
C ARG A 154 -2.06 -14.91 -14.94
N PRO A 155 -1.06 -15.32 -15.75
CA PRO A 155 0.17 -15.88 -15.20
C PRO A 155 1.11 -14.78 -14.69
N ILE A 156 1.71 -15.10 -13.55
CA ILE A 156 2.72 -14.36 -12.81
C ILE A 156 4.02 -14.31 -13.62
N SER A 157 4.67 -13.15 -13.55
CA SER A 157 5.97 -12.79 -14.12
C SER A 157 7.08 -13.82 -13.87
N ALA A 158 7.82 -14.17 -14.93
CA ALA A 158 9.14 -14.78 -14.84
C ALA A 158 10.14 -13.94 -15.67
N THR A 159 10.76 -12.96 -15.04
CA THR A 159 11.98 -12.31 -15.55
C THR A 159 13.18 -13.05 -14.99
N CYS A 160 13.65 -14.08 -15.70
CA CYS A 160 15.01 -14.60 -15.53
C CYS A 160 15.91 -13.92 -16.56
N ARG A 161 16.64 -12.89 -16.11
CA ARG A 161 17.75 -12.29 -16.85
C ARG A 161 19.04 -12.83 -16.23
N SER A 162 19.70 -13.75 -16.92
CA SER A 162 21.08 -14.13 -16.63
C SER A 162 21.73 -14.58 -17.93
N SER A 163 22.65 -13.75 -18.42
CA SER A 163 23.95 -14.21 -18.90
C SER A 163 24.89 -13.02 -18.85
N TYR A 164 25.87 -13.17 -17.97
CA TYR A 164 27.04 -12.34 -17.80
C TYR A 164 27.99 -12.49 -19.00
N HIS A 165 28.87 -11.49 -19.09
CA HIS A 165 30.12 -11.39 -19.84
C HIS A 165 30.86 -12.70 -20.12
#